data_AF-A0A1I4DFB3-F1
#
_entry.id   AF-A0A1I4DFB3-F1
#
_cell.length_a   1.000
_cell.length_b   1.000
_cell.length_c   1.000
_cell.angle_alpha   90.00
_cell.angle_beta   90.00
_cell.angle_gamma   90.00
#
_symmetry.space_group_name_H-M   'P 1'
#
loop_
_entity.id
_entity.type
_entity.pdbx_description
1 polymer ?
#
loop_
_entity_poly.entity_id
_entity_poly.type
_entity_poly.pdbx_seq_one_letter_code
_entity_poly.pdbx_strand_id
1 'polypeptide(L)'
;MTDDDVGYKKPPKSGRFKAGVSGNPKGRPKRKAPPLAEMINEVLNSEIAYRERGRMKVAMGRELDLRMLLDRAASGDVQAAALVLKILERLNRRGDAGVARIVIRDWLPDRPGQTGVQKARNQDSRRGRDASQHDERE
;
A
#
# COMPACT_ATOMS: atom_id res chain seq x y z
N MET A 1 -26.30 61.23 -35.68
CA MET A 1 -27.02 60.00 -35.34
C MET A 1 -26.45 59.52 -34.02
N THR A 2 -27.26 59.64 -32.98
CA THR A 2 -26.81 59.85 -31.60
C THR A 2 -26.46 58.54 -30.92
N ASP A 3 -25.34 58.58 -30.22
CA ASP A 3 -24.78 57.54 -29.37
C ASP A 3 -25.84 57.03 -28.38
N ASP A 4 -26.09 55.72 -28.41
CA ASP A 4 -27.09 55.05 -27.57
C ASP A 4 -26.69 55.19 -26.09
N ASP A 5 -27.34 56.12 -25.38
CA ASP A 5 -27.31 56.40 -23.94
C ASP A 5 -26.72 55.27 -23.05
N VAL A 6 -25.40 55.27 -22.91
CA VAL A 6 -24.63 54.31 -22.11
C VAL A 6 -24.75 54.70 -20.63
N GLY A 7 -25.13 53.76 -19.78
CA GLY A 7 -25.39 54.03 -18.35
C GLY A 7 -25.41 52.77 -17.51
N TYR A 8 -25.76 52.90 -16.22
CA TYR A 8 -25.83 51.76 -15.30
C TYR A 8 -26.77 50.67 -15.84
N LYS A 9 -26.27 49.43 -15.94
CA LYS A 9 -26.98 48.27 -16.54
C LYS A 9 -27.34 48.40 -18.03
N LYS A 10 -26.80 49.39 -18.76
CA LYS A 10 -26.98 49.58 -20.21
C LYS A 10 -25.62 49.46 -20.93
N PRO A 11 -25.11 48.24 -21.17
CA PRO A 11 -23.85 48.08 -21.90
C PRO A 11 -24.00 48.54 -23.35
N PRO A 12 -22.97 49.16 -23.95
CA PRO A 12 -23.01 49.66 -25.32
C PRO A 12 -23.29 48.52 -26.30
N LYS A 13 -24.12 48.77 -27.33
CA LYS A 13 -24.53 47.74 -28.29
C LYS A 13 -23.36 47.15 -29.07
N SER A 14 -22.32 47.93 -29.32
CA SER A 14 -21.09 47.51 -30.01
C SER A 14 -20.34 46.37 -29.29
N GLY A 15 -20.46 46.28 -27.95
CA GLY A 15 -19.79 45.27 -27.14
C GLY A 15 -20.66 44.10 -26.69
N ARG A 16 -21.95 44.06 -27.07
CA ARG A 16 -22.86 42.97 -26.68
C ARG A 16 -22.55 41.72 -27.49
N PHE A 17 -22.53 40.56 -26.83
CA PHE A 17 -22.50 39.29 -27.55
C PHE A 17 -23.79 39.12 -28.36
N LYS A 18 -23.64 38.55 -29.57
CA LYS A 18 -24.81 38.22 -30.41
C LYS A 18 -25.60 37.11 -29.73
N ALA A 19 -26.92 37.26 -29.68
CA ALA A 19 -27.80 36.20 -29.16
C ALA A 19 -27.56 34.89 -29.93
N GLY A 20 -27.43 33.77 -29.21
CA GLY A 20 -27.11 32.46 -29.78
C GLY A 20 -25.62 32.20 -30.07
N VAL A 21 -24.73 33.18 -29.85
CA VAL A 21 -23.30 33.03 -30.07
C VAL A 21 -22.57 33.18 -28.73
N SER A 22 -21.90 32.10 -28.29
CA SER A 22 -20.97 32.17 -27.16
C SER A 22 -19.83 33.15 -27.47
N GLY A 23 -19.50 34.04 -26.53
CA GLY A 23 -18.33 34.92 -26.62
C GLY A 23 -17.00 34.16 -26.69
N ASN A 24 -17.00 32.87 -26.36
CA ASN A 24 -15.91 31.94 -26.63
C ASN A 24 -16.43 30.80 -27.54
N PRO A 25 -16.32 30.94 -28.88
CA PRO A 25 -16.78 29.94 -29.83
C PRO A 25 -16.08 28.59 -29.70
N LYS A 26 -14.82 28.58 -29.25
CA LYS A 26 -14.05 27.36 -29.02
C LYS A 26 -14.42 26.67 -27.69
N GLY A 27 -15.18 27.36 -26.84
CA GLY A 27 -15.51 26.90 -25.50
C GLY A 27 -14.27 26.74 -24.61
N ARG A 28 -14.48 26.13 -23.45
CA ARG A 28 -13.36 25.73 -22.60
C ARG A 28 -12.59 24.59 -23.30
N PRO A 29 -11.26 24.66 -23.43
CA PRO A 29 -10.50 23.55 -24.00
C PRO A 29 -10.72 22.28 -23.19
N LYS A 30 -10.82 21.13 -23.88
CA LYS A 30 -10.93 19.83 -23.22
C LYS A 30 -9.69 19.59 -22.35
N ARG A 31 -9.88 19.10 -21.12
CA ARG A 31 -8.76 18.64 -20.30
C ARG A 31 -8.06 17.50 -21.03
N LYS A 32 -6.73 17.60 -21.15
CA LYS A 32 -5.91 16.47 -21.60
C LYS A 32 -6.00 15.37 -20.53
N ALA A 33 -5.88 14.11 -20.96
CA ALA A 33 -5.70 13.03 -20.01
C ALA A 33 -4.44 13.31 -19.16
N PRO A 34 -4.48 12.99 -17.85
CA PRO A 34 -3.30 13.12 -17.01
C PRO A 34 -2.15 12.26 -17.57
N PRO A 35 -0.89 12.70 -17.43
CA PRO A 35 0.28 11.87 -17.71
C PRO A 35 0.21 10.52 -16.99
N LEU A 36 0.80 9.48 -17.58
CA LEU A 36 0.84 8.14 -16.97
C LEU A 36 1.43 8.14 -15.55
N ALA A 37 2.45 8.97 -15.31
CA ALA A 37 3.04 9.13 -13.98
C ALA A 37 2.04 9.64 -12.93
N GLU A 38 1.17 10.57 -13.30
CA GLU A 38 0.12 11.09 -12.41
C GLU A 38 -0.93 10.02 -12.12
N MET A 39 -1.36 9.27 -13.14
CA MET A 39 -2.32 8.17 -12.97
C MET A 39 -1.76 7.07 -12.06
N ILE A 40 -0.50 6.67 -12.25
CA ILE A 40 0.15 5.69 -11.38
C ILE A 40 0.22 6.22 -9.95
N ASN A 41 0.63 7.48 -9.77
CA ASN A 41 0.71 8.07 -8.44
C ASN A 41 -0.68 8.17 -7.77
N GLU A 42 -1.73 8.48 -8.51
CA GLU A 42 -3.11 8.50 -8.00
C GLU A 42 -3.55 7.11 -7.54
N VAL A 43 -3.31 6.07 -8.36
CA VAL A 43 -3.64 4.68 -8.01
C VAL A 43 -2.86 4.19 -6.80
N LEU A 44 -1.56 4.49 -6.71
CA LEU A 44 -0.73 4.07 -5.58
C LEU A 44 -1.14 4.75 -4.26
N ASN A 45 -1.72 5.95 -4.33
CA ASN A 45 -2.15 6.72 -3.16
C ASN A 45 -3.67 6.66 -2.92
N SER A 46 -4.42 5.90 -3.70
CA SER A 46 -5.85 5.69 -3.48
C SER A 46 -6.11 4.49 -2.58
N GLU A 47 -7.27 4.51 -1.93
CA GLU A 47 -7.77 3.39 -1.14
C GLU A 47 -8.37 2.31 -2.05
N ILE A 48 -7.88 1.09 -1.91
CA ILE A 48 -8.31 -0.06 -2.69
C ILE A 48 -8.93 -1.09 -1.74
N ALA A 49 -10.17 -1.47 -2.04
CA ALA A 49 -10.84 -2.56 -1.34
C ALA A 49 -10.31 -3.91 -1.86
N TYR A 50 -9.88 -4.78 -0.95
CA TYR A 50 -9.37 -6.12 -1.26
C TYR A 50 -9.94 -7.16 -0.31
N ARG A 51 -9.91 -8.43 -0.72
CA ARG A 51 -10.40 -9.55 0.09
C ARG A 51 -9.23 -10.31 0.70
N GLU A 52 -9.26 -10.48 2.01
CA GLU A 52 -8.24 -11.23 2.74
C GLU A 52 -8.91 -12.18 3.74
N ARG A 53 -8.60 -13.48 3.66
CA ARG A 53 -9.15 -14.52 4.55
C ARG A 53 -10.68 -14.45 4.67
N GLY A 54 -11.34 -14.23 3.53
CA GLY A 54 -12.79 -14.16 3.43
C GLY A 54 -13.43 -12.82 3.81
N ARG A 55 -12.67 -11.86 4.37
CA ARG A 55 -13.17 -10.53 4.78
C ARG A 55 -12.76 -9.45 3.80
N MET A 56 -13.62 -8.46 3.59
CA MET A 56 -13.26 -7.24 2.85
C MET A 56 -12.45 -6.31 3.75
N LYS A 57 -11.35 -5.79 3.21
CA LYS A 57 -10.48 -4.80 3.85
C LYS A 57 -10.18 -3.68 2.86
N VAL A 58 -9.72 -2.55 3.37
CA VAL A 58 -9.29 -1.40 2.57
C VAL A 58 -7.86 -1.08 2.97
N ALA A 59 -7.00 -0.83 1.98
CA ALA A 59 -5.63 -0.37 2.18
C ALA A 59 -5.24 0.56 1.02
N MET A 60 -4.17 1.33 1.19
CA MET A 60 -3.61 2.11 0.08
C MET A 60 -3.02 1.18 -0.99
N GLY A 61 -3.11 1.56 -2.27
CA GLY A 61 -2.56 0.77 -3.38
C GLY A 61 -1.09 0.39 -3.19
N ARG A 62 -0.25 1.36 -2.79
CA ARG A 62 1.18 1.12 -2.48
C ARG A 62 1.42 0.10 -1.36
N GLU A 63 0.54 0.05 -0.36
CA GLU A 63 0.65 -0.92 0.74
C GLU A 63 0.28 -2.32 0.25
N LEU A 64 -0.80 -2.41 -0.54
CA LEU A 64 -1.25 -3.66 -1.13
C LEU A 64 -0.20 -4.24 -2.09
N ASP A 65 0.42 -3.41 -2.91
CA ASP A 65 1.48 -3.81 -3.85
C ASP A 65 2.69 -4.40 -3.11
N LEU A 66 3.15 -3.73 -2.06
CA LEU A 66 4.25 -4.22 -1.23
C LEU A 66 3.90 -5.54 -0.57
N ARG A 67 2.66 -5.69 -0.10
CA ARG A 67 2.18 -6.92 0.52
C ARG A 67 2.16 -8.09 -0.47
N MET A 68 1.60 -7.90 -1.66
CA MET A 68 1.58 -8.92 -2.71
C MET A 68 2.99 -9.30 -3.16
N LEU A 69 3.89 -8.31 -3.25
CA LEU A 69 5.29 -8.55 -3.57
C LEU A 69 5.97 -9.41 -2.50
N LEU A 70 5.74 -9.12 -1.22
CA LEU A 70 6.26 -9.91 -0.10
C LEU A 70 5.70 -11.33 -0.09
N ASP A 71 4.39 -11.49 -0.34
CA ASP A 71 3.75 -12.81 -0.40
C ASP A 71 4.35 -13.68 -1.52
N ARG A 72 4.63 -13.09 -2.69
CA ARG A 72 5.33 -13.76 -3.80
C ARG A 72 6.75 -14.16 -3.43
N ALA A 73 7.50 -13.24 -2.82
CA ALA A 73 8.85 -13.52 -2.36
C ALA A 73 8.87 -14.66 -1.33
N ALA A 74 7.94 -14.66 -0.37
CA ALA A 74 7.77 -15.71 0.63
C ALA A 74 7.36 -17.06 0.01
N SER A 75 6.67 -17.03 -1.13
CA SER A 75 6.29 -18.23 -1.89
C SER A 75 7.42 -18.80 -2.74
N GLY A 76 8.61 -18.18 -2.75
CA GLY A 76 9.80 -18.67 -3.47
C GLY A 76 10.10 -17.99 -4.80
N ASP A 77 9.38 -16.91 -5.16
CA ASP A 77 9.71 -16.11 -6.34
C ASP A 77 11.02 -15.33 -6.10
N VAL A 78 12.13 -15.84 -6.68
CA VAL A 78 13.47 -15.27 -6.52
C VAL A 78 13.56 -13.84 -7.03
N GLN A 79 12.82 -13.49 -8.09
CA GLN A 79 12.82 -12.12 -8.63
C GLN A 79 12.10 -11.16 -7.68
N ALA A 80 10.95 -11.59 -7.13
CA ALA A 80 10.24 -10.82 -6.11
C ALA A 80 11.11 -10.62 -4.86
N ALA A 81 11.79 -11.68 -4.39
CA ALA A 81 12.71 -11.60 -3.25
C ALA A 81 13.87 -10.62 -3.52
N ALA A 82 14.49 -10.67 -4.71
CA ALA A 82 15.54 -9.74 -5.09
C ALA A 82 15.05 -8.27 -5.10
N LEU A 83 13.82 -8.03 -5.58
CA LEU A 83 13.23 -6.70 -5.62
C LEU A 83 12.94 -6.15 -4.21
N VAL A 84 12.44 -6.99 -3.30
CA VAL A 84 12.26 -6.63 -1.88
C VAL A 84 13.59 -6.24 -1.23
N LEU A 85 14.64 -7.05 -1.41
CA LEU A 85 15.97 -6.77 -0.87
C LEU A 85 16.54 -5.45 -1.41
N LYS A 86 16.33 -5.17 -2.71
CA LYS A 86 16.73 -3.90 -3.34
C LYS A 86 16.00 -2.69 -2.77
N ILE A 87 14.70 -2.83 -2.46
CA ILE A 87 13.94 -1.77 -1.79
C ILE A 87 14.52 -1.53 -0.39
N LEU A 88 14.74 -2.60 0.38
CA LEU A 88 15.30 -2.50 1.73
C LEU A 88 16.67 -1.84 1.76
N GLU A 89 17.57 -2.22 0.84
CA GLU A 89 18.90 -1.61 0.70
C GLU A 89 18.80 -0.10 0.44
N ARG A 90 17.88 0.33 -0.43
CA ARG A 90 17.64 1.76 -0.71
C ARG A 90 17.11 2.52 0.50
N LEU A 91 16.24 1.89 1.31
CA LEU A 91 15.71 2.49 2.54
C LEU A 91 16.80 2.61 3.61
N ASN A 92 17.63 1.58 3.78
CA ASN A 92 18.78 1.61 4.69
C ASN A 92 19.73 2.76 4.36
N ARG A 93 20.04 2.98 3.07
CA ARG A 93 20.89 4.12 2.64
C ARG A 93 20.30 5.49 2.96
N ARG A 94 18.97 5.61 3.02
CA ARG A 94 18.27 6.87 3.32
C ARG A 94 18.07 7.10 4.82
N GLY A 95 18.36 6.10 5.67
CA GLY A 95 18.08 6.16 7.11
C GLY A 95 16.62 5.94 7.48
N ASP A 96 15.76 5.58 6.51
CA ASP A 96 14.32 5.42 6.70
C ASP A 96 13.93 4.01 7.18
N ALA A 97 14.87 3.06 7.15
CA ALA A 97 14.63 1.71 7.63
C ALA A 97 14.82 1.65 9.15
N GLY A 98 13.71 1.58 9.89
CA GLY A 98 13.73 1.26 11.32
C GLY A 98 14.34 -0.12 11.59
N VAL A 99 14.69 -0.39 12.86
CA VAL A 99 15.27 -1.67 13.28
C VAL A 99 14.34 -2.83 12.93
N ALA A 100 14.81 -3.77 12.12
CA ALA A 100 14.06 -4.97 11.77
C ALA A 100 13.84 -5.82 13.04
N ARG A 101 12.63 -5.79 13.60
CA ARG A 101 12.24 -6.69 14.68
C ARG A 101 11.98 -8.07 14.10
N ILE A 102 12.94 -8.97 14.24
CA ILE A 102 12.72 -10.39 13.97
C ILE A 102 11.78 -10.92 15.06
N VAL A 103 10.49 -11.03 14.74
CA VAL A 103 9.50 -11.63 15.64
C VAL A 103 9.48 -13.13 15.38
N ILE A 104 10.21 -13.89 16.20
CA ILE A 104 10.07 -15.34 16.23
C ILE A 104 8.75 -15.65 16.94
N ARG A 105 7.70 -16.00 16.19
CA ARG A 105 6.47 -16.57 16.76
C ARG A 105 6.69 -18.07 17.01
N ASP A 106 6.08 -18.59 18.06
CA ASP A 106 6.17 -19.98 18.55
C ASP A 106 7.49 -20.38 19.24
N TRP A 107 8.27 -19.41 19.74
CA TRP A 107 9.29 -19.71 20.75
C TRP A 107 8.63 -20.08 22.08
N LEU A 108 9.13 -21.15 22.74
CA LEU A 108 8.55 -21.73 23.96
C LEU A 108 8.21 -20.63 25.01
N PRO A 109 6.93 -20.46 25.40
CA PRO A 109 6.51 -19.32 26.21
C PRO A 109 7.30 -19.29 27.52
N ASP A 110 7.86 -18.14 27.85
CA ASP A 110 8.43 -17.88 29.17
C ASP A 110 7.29 -17.94 30.20
N ARG A 111 7.18 -19.04 30.93
CA ARG A 111 6.28 -19.13 32.08
C ARG A 111 6.90 -18.32 33.23
N PRO A 112 6.12 -17.50 33.96
CA PRO A 112 6.65 -16.79 35.12
C PRO A 112 7.19 -17.81 36.13
N GLY A 113 8.45 -17.62 36.56
CA GLY A 113 9.13 -18.47 37.55
C GLY A 113 9.98 -19.62 37.01
N GLN A 114 10.14 -19.78 35.68
CA GLN A 114 10.96 -20.85 35.12
C GLN A 114 12.37 -20.37 34.79
N THR A 115 13.40 -20.95 35.42
CA THR A 115 14.82 -20.65 35.14
C THR A 115 15.31 -21.38 33.89
N GLY A 116 16.31 -20.82 33.20
CA GLY A 116 16.84 -21.38 31.93
C GLY A 116 17.31 -22.84 32.05
N VAL A 117 17.82 -23.25 33.21
CA VAL A 117 18.23 -24.63 33.50
C VAL A 117 17.04 -25.60 33.55
N GLN A 118 15.88 -25.13 34.04
CA GLN A 118 14.64 -25.92 34.08
C GLN A 118 14.03 -26.08 32.68
N LYS A 119 14.24 -25.11 31.78
CA LYS A 119 13.86 -25.23 30.36
C LYS A 119 14.65 -26.33 29.65
N ALA A 120 15.97 -26.37 29.82
CA ALA A 120 16.83 -27.37 29.19
C ALA A 120 16.50 -28.81 29.66
N ARG A 121 16.37 -29.03 30.98
CA ARG A 121 16.03 -30.36 31.53
C ARG A 121 14.68 -30.90 31.07
N ASN A 122 13.68 -30.04 30.89
CA ASN A 122 12.35 -30.45 30.38
C ASN A 122 12.38 -30.85 28.90
N GLN A 123 13.35 -30.35 28.13
CA GLN A 123 13.50 -30.68 26.72
C GLN A 123 14.14 -32.07 26.54
N ASP A 124 15.17 -32.38 27.33
CA ASP A 124 15.80 -33.70 27.36
C ASP A 124 14.82 -34.78 27.82
N SER A 125 14.01 -34.49 28.84
CA SER A 125 12.99 -35.43 29.34
C SER A 125 11.73 -35.54 28.48
N ARG A 126 11.56 -34.69 27.46
CA ARG A 126 10.55 -34.90 26.39
C ARG A 126 11.11 -35.73 25.24
N ARG A 127 12.35 -35.47 24.81
CA ARG A 127 13.04 -36.28 23.80
C ARG A 127 13.19 -37.75 24.24
N GLY A 128 13.42 -37.99 25.53
CA GLY A 128 13.48 -39.35 26.08
C GLY A 128 12.13 -40.08 26.19
N ARG A 129 10.99 -39.38 26.18
CA ARG A 129 9.65 -40.01 26.27
C ARG A 129 9.06 -40.39 24.92
N ASP A 130 9.35 -39.63 23.86
CA ASP A 130 8.98 -40.01 22.49
C ASP A 130 9.77 -41.23 22.00
N ALA A 131 11.02 -41.40 22.46
CA ALA A 131 11.83 -42.57 22.13
C ALA A 131 11.29 -43.88 22.71
N SER A 132 10.54 -43.85 23.81
CA SER A 132 9.99 -45.05 24.47
C SER A 132 8.61 -45.47 23.94
N GLN A 133 7.92 -44.62 23.17
CA GLN A 133 6.59 -44.94 22.63
C GLN A 133 6.63 -45.61 21.24
N HIS A 134 7.81 -45.65 20.61
CA HIS A 134 8.00 -46.30 19.31
C HIS A 134 8.39 -47.77 19.38
N ASP A 135 8.69 -48.30 20.58
CA ASP A 135 9.23 -49.65 20.79
C ASP A 135 8.18 -50.70 21.25
N GLU A 136 6.90 -50.31 21.36
CA GLU A 136 5.81 -51.21 21.82
C GLU A 136 4.71 -51.44 20.76
N ARG A 137 5.02 -51.26 19.47
CA ARG A 137 4.11 -51.63 18.37
C ARG A 137 4.82 -52.51 17.33
N GLU A 138 5.10 -53.74 17.72
CA GLU A 138 5.23 -54.90 16.81
C GLU A 138 4.26 -56.00 17.26
#